data_AF-A0A7W2JGD0-F1
#
_entry.id   AF-A0A7W2JGD0-F1
#
_cell.length_a   1.000
_cell.length_b   1.000
_cell.length_c   1.000
_cell.angle_alpha   90.00
_cell.angle_beta   90.00
_cell.angle_gamma   90.00
#
_symmetry.space_group_name_H-M   'P 1'
#
loop_
_entity.id
_entity.type
_entity.pdbx_description
1 polymer ?
#
loop_
_entity_poly.entity_id
_entity_poly.type
_entity_poly.pdbx_seq_one_letter_code
_entity_poly.pdbx_strand_id
1 'polypeptide(L)' 'MDSKVVYQVDDQGLYVGRGVADPSPLETDVWLIPAGCVTLAPPKAPVGKVCKWDGQQWLHIEAPV' A
#
# COMPACT_ATOMS: atom_id res chain seq x y z
N MET A 1 -2.87 10.23 -19.05
CA MET A 1 -3.59 9.63 -17.92
C MET A 1 -2.55 9.37 -16.87
N ASP A 2 -2.40 10.32 -15.95
CA ASP A 2 -1.62 10.06 -14.75
C ASP A 2 -2.33 8.98 -13.94
N SER A 3 -1.56 8.14 -13.27
CA SER A 3 -2.09 7.08 -12.40
C SER A 3 -1.24 6.98 -11.17
N LYS A 4 -1.84 7.07 -9.98
CA LYS A 4 -1.10 6.93 -8.73
C LYS A 4 -1.21 5.51 -8.20
N VAL A 5 -0.08 4.81 -8.13
CA VAL A 5 -0.04 3.48 -7.51
C VAL A 5 -0.21 3.61 -6.00
N VAL A 6 -1.02 2.72 -5.46
CA VAL A 6 -1.24 2.53 -4.03
C VAL A 6 -1.10 1.07 -3.65
N TYR A 7 -0.81 0.80 -2.39
CA TYR A 7 -0.49 -0.52 -1.87
C TYR A 7 -1.46 -0.83 -0.74
N GLN A 8 -2.33 -1.80 -0.97
CA GLN A 8 -3.37 -2.19 -0.03
C GLN A 8 -2.77 -3.01 1.10
N VAL A 9 -3.27 -2.73 2.31
CA VAL A 9 -3.02 -3.54 3.50
C VAL A 9 -4.33 -4.06 4.09
N ASP A 10 -4.27 -5.19 4.77
CA ASP A 10 -5.39 -5.72 5.55
C ASP A 10 -5.56 -4.97 6.89
N ASP A 11 -6.49 -5.44 7.72
CA ASP A 11 -6.78 -4.91 9.05
C ASP A 11 -5.60 -5.06 10.04
N GLN A 12 -4.68 -5.99 9.77
CA GLN A 12 -3.45 -6.18 10.53
C GLN A 12 -2.25 -5.40 9.98
N GLY A 13 -2.44 -4.67 8.87
CA GLY A 13 -1.42 -3.92 8.16
C GLY A 13 -0.57 -4.75 7.19
N LEU A 14 -0.92 -5.99 6.90
CA LEU A 14 -0.16 -6.83 5.97
C LEU A 14 -0.44 -6.43 4.52
N TYR A 15 0.61 -6.37 3.72
CA TYR A 15 0.49 -6.08 2.29
C TYR A 15 -0.31 -7.18 1.57
N VAL A 16 -1.43 -6.79 0.94
CA VAL A 16 -2.31 -7.71 0.20
C VAL A 16 -2.21 -7.53 -1.31
N GLY A 17 -1.84 -6.34 -1.80
CA GLY A 17 -1.76 -6.11 -3.24
C GLY A 17 -1.56 -4.66 -3.65
N ARG A 18 -1.37 -4.46 -4.96
CA ARG A 18 -1.25 -3.13 -5.57
C ARG A 18 -2.58 -2.71 -6.18
N GLY A 19 -2.88 -1.42 -6.09
CA GLY A 19 -4.02 -0.77 -6.73
C GLY A 19 -3.59 0.53 -7.41
N VAL A 20 -4.56 1.18 -8.05
CA VAL A 20 -4.41 2.51 -8.64
C VAL A 20 -5.46 3.40 -7.99
N ALA A 21 -5.04 4.56 -7.50
CA ALA A 21 -5.93 5.60 -7.01
C ALA A 21 -6.38 6.48 -8.17
N ASP A 22 -7.63 6.91 -8.11
CA ASP A 22 -8.21 7.84 -9.07
C ASP A 22 -7.83 9.29 -8.73
N PRO A 23 -7.67 10.18 -9.72
CA PRO A 23 -7.45 11.60 -9.47
C PRO A 23 -8.72 12.25 -8.91
N SER A 24 -8.55 13.29 -8.09
CA SER A 24 -9.68 14.08 -7.58
C SER A 24 -10.34 14.86 -8.72
N PRO A 25 -11.68 14.78 -8.86
CA PRO A 25 -12.40 15.58 -9.85
C PRO A 25 -12.50 17.06 -9.46
N LEU A 26 -12.21 17.41 -8.21
CA LEU A 26 -12.35 18.76 -7.66
C LEU A 26 -11.02 19.51 -7.56
N GLU A 27 -9.91 18.79 -7.47
CA GLU A 27 -8.59 19.35 -7.17
C GLU A 27 -7.55 18.76 -8.11
N THR A 28 -6.80 19.63 -8.79
CA THR A 28 -5.68 19.23 -9.65
C THR A 28 -4.56 18.63 -8.80
N ASP A 29 -3.93 17.55 -9.29
CA ASP A 29 -2.82 16.83 -8.64
C ASP A 29 -3.15 16.15 -7.29
N VAL A 30 -4.41 16.12 -6.88
CA VAL A 30 -4.88 15.38 -5.70
C VAL A 30 -5.39 14.01 -6.13
N TRP A 31 -5.15 12.98 -5.30
CA TRP A 31 -5.53 11.60 -5.57
C TRP A 31 -6.42 11.06 -4.45
N LEU A 32 -7.47 10.34 -4.83
CA LEU A 32 -8.40 9.69 -3.92
C LEU A 32 -7.78 8.37 -3.43
N ILE A 33 -7.07 8.43 -2.31
CA ILE A 33 -6.43 7.24 -1.72
C ILE A 33 -7.50 6.44 -0.96
N PRO A 34 -7.77 5.18 -1.34
CA PRO A 34 -8.74 4.35 -0.63
C PRO A 34 -8.30 4.07 0.81
N ALA A 35 -9.27 3.81 1.70
CA ALA A 35 -8.95 3.36 3.05
C ALA A 35 -8.14 2.05 3.01
N GLY A 36 -7.18 1.90 3.93
CA GLY A 36 -6.28 0.74 3.94
C GLY A 36 -5.25 0.74 2.81
N CYS A 37 -5.05 1.87 2.11
CA CYS A 37 -3.99 1.99 1.11
C CYS A 37 -2.83 2.86 1.60
N VAL A 38 -1.63 2.41 1.28
CA VAL A 38 -0.35 3.08 1.52
C VAL A 38 0.17 3.60 0.19
N THR A 39 0.75 4.80 0.18
CA THR A 39 1.30 5.42 -1.04
C THR A 39 2.77 5.09 -1.28
N LEU A 40 3.46 4.59 -0.25
CA LEU A 40 4.84 4.11 -0.33
C LEU A 40 4.89 2.66 -0.79
N ALA A 41 5.78 2.36 -1.73
CA ALA A 41 5.97 1.01 -2.22
C ALA A 41 6.54 0.07 -1.13
N PRO A 42 5.99 -1.15 -0.97
CA PRO A 42 6.58 -2.14 -0.11
C PRO A 42 7.94 -2.57 -0.69
N PRO A 43 8.94 -2.79 0.16
CA PRO A 43 10.19 -3.41 -0.26
C PRO A 43 9.94 -4.84 -0.74
N LYS A 44 10.92 -5.41 -1.45
CA LYS A 44 10.84 -6.82 -1.85
C LYS A 44 10.95 -7.70 -0.60
N ALA A 45 9.87 -8.43 -0.31
CA ALA A 45 9.87 -9.38 0.80
C ALA A 45 10.82 -10.57 0.52
N PRO A 46 11.65 -10.98 1.51
CA PRO A 46 12.40 -12.23 1.45
C PRO A 46 11.50 -13.48 1.39
N VAL A 47 12.06 -14.62 0.99
CA VAL A 47 11.36 -15.92 1.08
C VAL A 47 10.93 -16.18 2.52
N GLY A 48 9.66 -16.56 2.71
CA GLY A 48 9.08 -16.83 4.04
C GLY A 48 8.65 -15.59 4.82
N LYS A 49 8.79 -14.37 4.25
CA LYS A 49 8.39 -13.12 4.90
C LYS A 49 7.34 -12.37 4.09
N VAL A 50 6.60 -11.52 4.78
CA VAL A 50 5.65 -10.56 4.20
C VAL A 50 5.97 -9.14 4.67
N CYS A 51 5.53 -8.15 3.89
CA CYS A 51 5.61 -6.75 4.28
C CYS A 51 4.40 -6.37 5.13
N LYS A 52 4.65 -5.76 6.28
CA LYS A 52 3.64 -5.18 7.16
C LYS A 52 3.86 -3.68 7.28
N TRP A 53 2.81 -2.90 7.12
CA TRP A 53 2.81 -1.47 7.37
C TRP A 53 2.59 -1.20 8.86
N ASP A 54 3.48 -0.40 9.48
CA ASP A 54 3.37 -0.01 10.89
C ASP A 54 2.71 1.36 11.10
N GLY A 55 2.28 2.01 10.02
CA GLY A 55 1.75 3.38 10.03
C GLY A 55 2.74 4.41 9.48
N GLN A 56 4.04 4.09 9.46
CA GLN A 56 5.09 4.98 8.94
C GLN A 56 6.01 4.31 7.93
N GLN A 57 6.28 3.01 8.08
CA GLN A 57 7.23 2.27 7.25
C GLN A 57 6.81 0.80 7.07
N TRP A 58 7.44 0.15 6.09
CA TRP A 58 7.27 -1.27 5.84
C TRP A 58 8.26 -2.09 6.67
N LEU A 59 7.73 -3.06 7.42
CA LEU A 59 8.48 -4.03 8.19
C LEU A 59 8.39 -5.40 7.52
N HIS A 60 9.47 -6.18 7.57
CA HIS A 60 9.43 -7.58 7.19
C HIS A 60 9.09 -8.43 8.40
N ILE A 61 7.98 -9.16 8.33
CA ILE A 61 7.59 -10.14 9.34
C ILE A 61 7.55 -11.53 8.74
N GLU A 62 7.58 -12.57 9.57
CA GLU A 62 7.35 -13.94 9.11
C GLU A 62 5.96 -14.04 8.48
N ALA A 63 5.86 -14.74 7.35
CA ALA A 63 4.58 -15.00 6.72
C ALA A 63 3.69 -15.80 7.71
N PRO A 64 2.42 -15.41 7.90
CA PRO A 64 1.49 -16.24 8.67
C PRO A 64 1.43 -17.64 8.04
N VAL A 65 1.55 -18.66 8.89
CA VAL A 65 1.52 -20.09 8.51
C VAL A 65 0.11 -20.58 8.22
#